data_AF-A0A8C0HNA7-F1
#
_entry.id   AF-A0A8C0HNA7-F1
#
_cell.length_a   1.000
_cell.length_b   1.000
_cell.length_c   1.000
_cell.angle_alpha   90.00
_cell.angle_beta   90.00
_cell.angle_gamma   90.00
#
_symmetry.space_group_name_H-M   'P 1'
#
loop_
_entity.id
_entity.type
_entity.pdbx_description
1 polymer ?
#
loop_
_entity_poly.entity_id
_entity_poly.type
_entity_poly.pdbx_seq_one_letter_code
_entity_poly.pdbx_strand_id
1 'polypeptide(L)'
;FPLVDPWWRVNIKAEKRGSTYFMQGYPSYFLRTDIEENNRQVFSLFLKECAVPEDLSKKFFTWLPRRSVLSFRNLEEKLKRFQEKKIFTILWTLRLFCFVFVMVEKFLTPVFAGKAVLVALTFPTILEFLPILLPRHFSLPFQDKMLTKLDEILKNEPWKLGFSSITRRELNLSRCEATWATFCQCEHLLWKIPDLQKNALILYDQLKTRCRDMGHTYEDQEELARFVSKDMSIEHVWQSLEFLKVHNIVIREKKLVFLPDLHESEKNIAKYIGDLLSNCSWQLDVDVRKILNVSETSRELVDNKINVTQAHKMEYLKENSPNNHNCENPFPEKEVGSTSGTQSKAEVDSHQVIAMEKICSNPVTIISGKGGSGKSTIVSCLFHHLMQIEKEVEAASKDFEEDLDAPEKWNTFDCHWESETMHTKKHLNVLFTAPTGSAANLLSEKTKLPAYTLWQTCFLVSCCLAVILIPAHT
;
A
#
# COMPACT_ATOMS: atom_id res chain seq x y z
N PHE A 1 -15.32 21.01 -0.09
CA PHE A 1 -15.51 21.20 -1.54
C PHE A 1 -14.19 21.67 -2.14
N PRO A 2 -13.67 21.04 -3.21
CA PRO A 2 -12.46 21.49 -3.91
C PRO A 2 -12.58 22.87 -4.57
N LEU A 3 -13.79 23.25 -5.03
CA LEU A 3 -14.06 24.56 -5.62
C LEU A 3 -15.13 25.27 -4.77
N VAL A 4 -14.80 26.44 -4.22
CA VAL A 4 -15.67 27.21 -3.31
C VAL A 4 -15.79 28.68 -3.67
N ASP A 5 -15.03 29.14 -4.65
CA ASP A 5 -14.98 30.55 -5.03
C ASP A 5 -16.32 31.07 -5.59
N PRO A 6 -16.58 32.39 -5.52
CA PRO A 6 -17.87 32.98 -5.87
C PRO A 6 -18.31 32.82 -7.33
N TRP A 7 -17.41 32.43 -8.23
CA TRP A 7 -17.71 32.16 -9.63
C TRP A 7 -18.13 30.71 -9.92
N TRP A 8 -18.12 29.83 -8.92
CA TRP A 8 -18.61 28.46 -9.03
C TRP A 8 -20.07 28.36 -8.59
N ARG A 9 -20.84 27.56 -9.32
CA ARG A 9 -22.14 27.04 -8.89
C ARG A 9 -21.95 25.56 -8.56
N VAL A 10 -22.36 25.16 -7.36
CA VAL A 10 -22.19 23.80 -6.86
C VAL A 10 -23.56 23.16 -6.73
N ASN A 11 -23.78 22.03 -7.40
CA ASN A 11 -25.01 21.24 -7.29
C ASN A 11 -24.75 20.01 -6.44
N ILE A 12 -25.61 19.77 -5.46
CA ILE A 12 -25.45 18.72 -4.46
C ILE A 12 -26.81 18.12 -4.13
N LYS A 13 -26.89 16.79 -4.06
CA LYS A 13 -28.05 16.09 -3.49
C LYS A 13 -27.93 16.14 -1.96
N ALA A 14 -28.95 16.66 -1.27
CA ALA A 14 -28.96 16.78 0.18
C ALA A 14 -30.22 16.16 0.78
N GLU A 15 -30.05 15.38 1.84
CA GLU A 15 -31.14 14.80 2.63
C GLU A 15 -31.38 15.70 3.85
N LYS A 16 -32.62 16.14 4.05
CA LYS A 16 -33.00 16.92 5.22
C LYS A 16 -33.34 15.96 6.37
N ARG A 17 -32.60 16.05 7.48
CA ARG A 17 -32.93 15.35 8.73
C ARG A 17 -33.16 16.37 9.82
N GLY A 18 -34.44 16.63 10.14
CA GLY A 18 -34.83 17.67 11.08
C GLY A 18 -34.55 19.07 10.52
N SER A 19 -33.71 19.85 11.21
CA SER A 19 -33.30 21.21 10.81
C SER A 19 -32.01 21.26 10.01
N THR A 20 -31.28 20.14 9.89
CA THR A 20 -29.97 20.08 9.22
C THR A 20 -30.05 19.34 7.90
N TYR A 21 -29.24 19.78 6.94
CA TYR A 21 -29.09 19.15 5.63
C TYR A 21 -27.80 18.33 5.64
N PHE A 22 -27.92 17.05 5.30
CA PHE A 22 -26.81 16.14 5.13
C PHE A 22 -26.54 15.92 3.65
N MET A 23 -25.29 16.03 3.25
CA MET A 23 -24.89 15.80 1.87
C MET A 23 -24.99 14.32 1.51
N GLN A 24 -25.63 14.01 0.39
CA GLN A 24 -25.71 12.68 -0.18
C GLN A 24 -24.85 12.63 -1.46
N GLY A 25 -23.72 11.96 -1.38
CA GLY A 25 -22.79 11.80 -2.50
C GLY A 25 -21.85 13.01 -2.71
N TYR A 26 -21.34 13.14 -3.92
CA TYR A 26 -20.35 14.13 -4.31
C TYR A 26 -20.97 15.27 -5.14
N PRO A 27 -20.36 16.47 -5.11
CA PRO A 27 -20.87 17.66 -5.81
C PRO A 27 -20.60 17.64 -7.32
N SER A 28 -21.44 18.31 -8.09
CA SER A 28 -21.15 18.77 -9.46
C SER A 28 -20.79 20.26 -9.47
N TYR A 29 -19.88 20.65 -10.36
CA TYR A 29 -19.41 22.03 -10.47
C TYR A 29 -19.73 22.64 -11.84
N PHE A 30 -20.21 23.87 -11.81
CA PHE A 30 -20.51 24.66 -13.00
C PHE A 30 -19.91 26.04 -12.87
N LEU A 31 -19.31 26.55 -13.94
CA LEU A 31 -18.89 27.95 -13.98
C LEU A 31 -20.11 28.84 -14.14
N ARG A 32 -20.22 29.90 -13.33
CA ARG A 32 -21.31 30.88 -13.45
C ARG A 32 -21.14 31.68 -14.74
N THR A 33 -22.07 31.50 -15.67
CA THR A 33 -22.12 32.23 -16.95
C THR A 33 -22.78 33.60 -16.82
N ASP A 34 -23.80 33.69 -15.97
CA ASP A 34 -24.68 34.86 -15.84
C ASP A 34 -24.51 35.50 -14.45
N ILE A 35 -23.40 36.19 -14.27
CA ILE A 35 -23.14 36.99 -13.05
C ILE A 35 -23.70 38.39 -13.31
N GLU A 36 -25.01 38.59 -13.12
CA GLU A 36 -25.62 39.91 -13.30
C GLU A 36 -25.36 40.83 -12.09
N GLU A 37 -25.57 40.30 -10.88
CA GLU A 37 -25.29 41.00 -9.63
C GLU A 37 -23.82 40.86 -9.22
N ASN A 38 -23.21 41.95 -8.74
CA ASN A 38 -21.82 41.98 -8.23
C ASN A 38 -20.75 41.50 -9.23
N ASN A 39 -21.05 41.51 -10.53
CA ASN A 39 -20.16 41.07 -11.62
C ASN A 39 -18.72 41.55 -11.45
N ARG A 40 -18.51 42.86 -11.32
CA ARG A 40 -17.18 43.47 -11.18
C ARG A 40 -16.44 43.01 -9.92
N GLN A 41 -17.16 42.77 -8.82
CA GLN A 41 -16.56 42.31 -7.57
C GLN A 41 -16.09 40.86 -7.70
N VAL A 42 -16.90 39.99 -8.31
CA VAL A 42 -16.52 38.59 -8.56
C VAL A 42 -15.29 38.50 -9.48
N PHE A 43 -15.26 39.27 -10.57
CA PHE A 43 -14.08 39.32 -11.44
C PHE A 43 -12.86 39.97 -10.76
N SER A 44 -13.06 40.91 -9.85
CA SER A 44 -11.96 41.47 -9.05
C SER A 44 -11.35 40.43 -8.11
N LEU A 45 -12.19 39.59 -7.47
CA LEU A 45 -11.72 38.46 -6.66
C LEU A 45 -11.02 37.42 -7.52
N PHE A 46 -11.57 37.09 -8.69
CA PHE A 46 -10.95 36.15 -9.62
C PHE A 46 -9.55 36.60 -10.08
N LEU A 47 -9.40 37.86 -10.48
CA LEU A 47 -8.09 38.40 -10.88
C LEU A 47 -7.09 38.39 -9.71
N LYS A 48 -7.56 38.68 -8.49
CA LYS A 48 -6.73 38.56 -7.28
C LYS A 48 -6.28 37.13 -7.02
N GLU A 49 -7.19 36.15 -7.12
CA GLU A 49 -6.86 34.72 -6.96
C GLU A 49 -5.95 34.20 -8.08
N CYS A 50 -6.00 34.81 -9.27
CA CYS A 50 -5.01 34.56 -10.34
C CYS A 50 -3.68 35.31 -10.15
N ALA A 51 -3.44 35.89 -8.97
CA ALA A 51 -2.24 36.67 -8.64
C ALA A 51 -1.99 37.89 -9.56
N VAL A 52 -3.03 38.47 -10.16
CA VAL A 52 -2.91 39.68 -10.98
C VAL A 52 -2.68 40.89 -10.06
N PRO A 53 -1.65 41.73 -10.32
CA PRO A 53 -1.38 42.91 -9.51
C PRO A 53 -2.58 43.86 -9.38
N GLU A 54 -2.84 44.33 -8.16
CA GLU A 54 -4.01 45.19 -7.86
C GLU A 54 -4.05 46.47 -8.70
N ASP A 55 -2.91 47.06 -9.01
CA ASP A 55 -2.81 48.26 -9.85
C ASP A 55 -3.31 48.02 -11.28
N LEU A 56 -3.03 46.83 -11.82
CA LEU A 56 -3.50 46.44 -13.14
C LEU A 56 -5.00 46.16 -13.11
N SER A 57 -5.48 45.46 -12.10
CA SER A 57 -6.92 45.21 -11.89
C SER A 57 -7.70 46.52 -11.77
N LYS A 58 -7.23 47.49 -10.97
CA LYS A 58 -7.84 48.82 -10.85
C LYS A 58 -7.87 49.56 -12.19
N LYS A 59 -6.75 49.58 -12.93
CA LYS A 59 -6.66 50.21 -14.26
C LYS A 59 -7.57 49.55 -15.30
N PHE A 60 -7.78 48.24 -15.20
CA PHE A 60 -8.69 47.50 -16.09
C PHE A 60 -10.16 47.85 -15.81
N PHE A 61 -10.58 47.85 -14.54
CA PHE A 61 -11.96 48.17 -14.18
C PHE A 61 -12.32 49.65 -14.39
N THR A 62 -11.37 50.58 -14.32
CA THR A 62 -11.61 51.98 -14.69
C THR A 62 -11.77 52.17 -16.20
N TRP A 63 -11.05 51.40 -17.01
CA TRP A 63 -11.19 51.42 -18.46
C TRP A 63 -12.51 50.77 -18.94
N LEU A 64 -12.95 49.69 -18.28
CA LEU A 64 -14.14 48.96 -18.71
C LEU A 64 -15.41 49.82 -18.54
N PRO A 65 -16.29 49.94 -19.55
CA PRO A 65 -17.55 50.70 -19.44
C PRO A 65 -18.44 50.17 -18.32
N ARG A 66 -19.12 51.06 -17.58
CA ARG A 66 -20.01 50.67 -16.45
C ARG A 66 -21.13 49.72 -16.85
N ARG A 67 -21.63 49.82 -18.09
CA ARG A 67 -22.69 48.96 -18.65
C ARG A 67 -22.17 47.70 -19.37
N SER A 68 -20.86 47.46 -19.37
CA SER A 68 -20.29 46.29 -20.05
C SER A 68 -20.45 45.04 -19.21
N VAL A 69 -21.18 44.04 -19.71
CA VAL A 69 -21.33 42.73 -19.05
C VAL A 69 -20.06 41.90 -19.23
N LEU A 70 -19.34 41.67 -18.14
CA LEU A 70 -18.13 40.83 -18.10
C LEU A 70 -18.55 39.37 -17.91
N SER A 71 -17.99 38.47 -18.71
CA SER A 71 -18.19 37.02 -18.58
C SER A 71 -16.84 36.33 -18.77
N PHE A 72 -16.69 35.12 -18.24
CA PHE A 72 -15.45 34.36 -18.42
C PHE A 72 -15.14 34.06 -19.90
N ARG A 73 -16.18 33.99 -20.76
CA ARG A 73 -16.02 33.83 -22.21
C ARG A 73 -15.46 35.07 -22.90
N ASN A 74 -15.81 36.27 -22.42
CA ASN A 74 -15.36 37.54 -23.02
C ASN A 74 -14.22 38.22 -22.26
N LEU A 75 -13.82 37.67 -21.11
CA LEU A 75 -12.77 38.21 -20.25
C LEU A 75 -11.44 38.29 -21.01
N GLU A 76 -11.07 37.22 -21.72
CA GLU A 76 -9.83 37.16 -22.50
C GLU A 76 -9.81 38.25 -23.58
N GLU A 77 -10.87 38.37 -24.36
CA GLU A 77 -10.98 39.37 -25.42
C GLU A 77 -10.94 40.81 -24.87
N LYS A 78 -11.61 41.07 -23.74
CA LYS A 78 -11.62 42.39 -23.11
C LYS A 78 -10.26 42.75 -22.51
N LEU A 79 -9.54 41.78 -21.96
CA LEU A 79 -8.17 41.97 -21.49
C LEU A 79 -7.24 42.31 -22.67
N LYS A 80 -7.37 41.62 -23.81
CA LYS A 80 -6.63 41.94 -25.04
C LYS A 80 -6.89 43.37 -25.51
N ARG A 81 -8.15 43.78 -25.62
CA ARG A 81 -8.55 45.15 -26.02
C ARG A 81 -8.06 46.24 -25.06
N PHE A 82 -8.05 45.95 -23.75
CA PHE A 82 -7.49 46.86 -22.74
C PHE A 82 -5.98 47.07 -22.95
N GLN A 83 -5.27 46.00 -23.29
CA GLN A 83 -3.84 46.05 -23.55
C GLN A 83 -3.53 46.82 -24.84
N GLU A 84 -4.22 46.56 -25.95
CA GLU A 84 -4.03 47.27 -27.22
C GLU A 84 -4.20 48.79 -27.07
N LYS A 85 -5.20 49.23 -26.29
CA LYS A 85 -5.43 50.67 -26.02
C LYS A 85 -4.38 51.32 -25.10
N LYS A 86 -3.74 50.56 -24.20
CA LYS A 86 -2.69 51.07 -23.30
C LYS A 86 -1.26 50.90 -23.83
N ILE A 87 -1.02 49.95 -24.73
CA ILE A 87 0.26 49.76 -25.41
C ILE A 87 0.64 50.98 -26.25
N PHE A 88 -0.35 51.77 -26.70
CA PHE A 88 -0.08 53.02 -27.42
C PHE A 88 0.39 54.19 -26.53
N THR A 89 0.26 54.11 -25.21
CA THR A 89 0.56 55.25 -24.30
C THR A 89 1.86 55.08 -23.51
N ILE A 90 2.44 53.87 -23.44
CA ILE A 90 3.63 53.58 -22.62
C ILE A 90 4.67 52.82 -23.45
N LEU A 91 5.11 53.40 -24.57
CA LEU A 91 6.24 52.84 -25.32
C LEU A 91 7.28 53.93 -25.58
N TRP A 92 8.00 54.32 -24.52
CA TRP A 92 9.30 54.97 -24.68
C TRP A 92 10.40 54.49 -23.72
N THR A 93 10.16 53.48 -22.89
CA THR A 93 11.25 52.98 -22.03
C THR A 93 11.07 51.49 -21.70
N LEU A 94 12.02 50.70 -22.21
CA LEU A 94 12.24 49.27 -22.01
C LEU A 94 11.28 48.29 -22.70
N ARG A 95 11.62 47.95 -23.95
CA ARG A 95 11.76 46.59 -24.49
C ARG A 95 10.96 45.47 -23.78
N LEU A 96 9.63 45.59 -23.70
CA LEU A 96 8.72 44.49 -23.34
C LEU A 96 7.64 44.37 -24.42
N PHE A 97 8.04 43.80 -25.56
CA PHE A 97 7.08 43.20 -26.47
C PHE A 97 6.38 42.05 -25.73
N CYS A 98 5.04 42.01 -25.79
CA CYS A 98 4.16 40.91 -25.34
C CYS A 98 3.79 40.79 -23.84
N PHE A 99 3.10 41.78 -23.28
CA PHE A 99 2.42 41.62 -21.97
C PHE A 99 1.09 40.83 -22.04
N VAL A 100 0.48 40.70 -23.22
CA VAL A 100 -0.81 39.98 -23.45
C VAL A 100 -0.64 38.47 -23.33
N PHE A 101 0.33 37.94 -24.07
CA PHE A 101 0.74 36.53 -24.00
C PHE A 101 1.15 36.18 -22.56
N VAL A 102 1.92 37.07 -21.93
CA VAL A 102 2.33 36.95 -20.54
C VAL A 102 1.15 36.99 -19.55
N MET A 103 0.09 37.79 -19.72
CA MET A 103 -0.94 37.84 -18.66
C MET A 103 -1.77 36.55 -18.60
N VAL A 104 -2.16 36.00 -19.75
CA VAL A 104 -2.88 34.71 -19.82
C VAL A 104 -1.94 33.58 -19.43
N GLU A 105 -0.76 33.49 -20.06
CA GLU A 105 0.18 32.37 -19.87
C GLU A 105 0.96 32.40 -18.54
N LYS A 106 1.18 33.59 -17.93
CA LYS A 106 1.94 33.77 -16.67
C LYS A 106 1.08 33.96 -15.42
N PHE A 107 -0.19 34.34 -15.54
CA PHE A 107 -1.07 34.54 -14.36
C PHE A 107 -2.31 33.67 -14.37
N LEU A 108 -2.99 33.50 -15.51
CA LEU A 108 -4.18 32.64 -15.59
C LEU A 108 -3.81 31.16 -15.76
N THR A 109 -2.79 30.85 -16.55
CA THR A 109 -2.40 29.46 -16.85
C THR A 109 -1.60 28.77 -15.76
N PRO A 110 -0.72 29.39 -14.94
CA PRO A 110 0.03 28.65 -13.92
C PRO A 110 -0.74 28.51 -12.61
N VAL A 111 -1.69 29.41 -12.33
CA VAL A 111 -2.43 29.45 -11.06
C VAL A 111 -3.65 28.55 -11.13
N PHE A 112 -3.90 27.82 -10.03
CA PHE A 112 -4.99 26.84 -9.93
C PHE A 112 -6.37 27.40 -10.33
N ALA A 113 -6.72 28.60 -9.83
CA ALA A 113 -8.01 29.23 -10.10
C ALA A 113 -8.22 29.51 -11.60
N GLY A 114 -7.19 30.02 -12.29
CA GLY A 114 -7.25 30.31 -13.71
C GLY A 114 -7.30 29.04 -14.56
N LYS A 115 -6.51 28.01 -14.22
CA LYS A 115 -6.60 26.67 -14.84
C LYS A 115 -7.99 26.07 -14.70
N ALA A 116 -8.55 26.08 -13.49
CA ALA A 116 -9.86 25.50 -13.22
C ALA A 116 -10.96 26.18 -14.06
N VAL A 117 -10.93 27.52 -14.16
CA VAL A 117 -11.87 28.27 -15.01
C VAL A 117 -11.68 27.96 -16.50
N LEU A 118 -10.43 27.83 -16.97
CA LEU A 118 -10.16 27.45 -18.36
C LEU A 118 -10.67 26.04 -18.69
N VAL A 119 -10.47 25.09 -17.77
CA VAL A 119 -11.03 23.73 -17.88
C VAL A 119 -12.56 23.77 -17.88
N ALA A 120 -13.18 24.58 -17.02
CA ALA A 120 -14.63 24.73 -16.97
C ALA A 120 -15.24 25.27 -18.27
N LEU A 121 -14.53 26.21 -18.92
CA LEU A 121 -14.95 26.80 -20.19
C LEU A 121 -14.81 25.81 -21.35
N THR A 122 -13.73 25.03 -21.35
CA THR A 122 -13.37 24.15 -22.46
C THR A 122 -14.04 22.78 -22.34
N PHE A 123 -14.15 22.25 -21.13
CA PHE A 123 -14.60 20.90 -20.81
C PHE A 123 -15.62 20.90 -19.64
N PRO A 124 -16.80 21.51 -19.79
CA PRO A 124 -17.79 21.64 -18.71
C PRO A 124 -18.26 20.28 -18.15
N THR A 125 -18.37 19.28 -19.02
CA THR A 125 -18.70 17.87 -18.73
C THR A 125 -17.75 17.23 -17.73
N ILE A 126 -16.47 17.62 -17.73
CA ILE A 126 -15.50 17.12 -16.75
C ILE A 126 -15.85 17.61 -15.35
N LEU A 127 -16.15 18.90 -15.18
CA LEU A 127 -16.49 19.47 -13.87
C LEU A 127 -17.86 19.02 -13.36
N GLU A 128 -18.75 18.66 -14.27
CA GLU A 128 -20.07 18.14 -13.94
C GLU A 128 -19.99 16.70 -13.39
N PHE A 129 -19.29 15.79 -14.09
CA PHE A 129 -19.34 14.35 -13.80
C PHE A 129 -18.10 13.80 -13.07
N LEU A 130 -16.90 14.30 -13.36
CA LEU A 130 -15.67 13.75 -12.79
C LEU A 130 -15.61 13.80 -11.25
N PRO A 131 -16.03 14.88 -10.57
CA PRO A 131 -16.00 14.90 -9.11
C PRO A 131 -16.96 13.89 -8.47
N ILE A 132 -17.99 13.43 -9.20
CA ILE A 132 -18.90 12.37 -8.75
C ILE A 132 -18.31 11.00 -9.02
N LEU A 133 -17.85 10.76 -10.24
CA LEU A 133 -17.35 9.46 -10.67
C LEU A 133 -16.03 9.09 -9.99
N LEU A 134 -15.13 10.07 -9.85
CA LEU A 134 -13.74 9.88 -9.45
C LEU A 134 -13.30 10.94 -8.41
N PRO A 135 -13.96 11.00 -7.24
CA PRO A 135 -13.78 12.07 -6.26
C PRO A 135 -12.36 12.19 -5.71
N ARG A 136 -11.65 11.06 -5.57
CA ARG A 136 -10.27 11.02 -5.07
C ARG A 136 -9.23 11.46 -6.11
N HIS A 137 -9.62 11.45 -7.38
CA HIS A 137 -8.75 11.78 -8.52
C HIS A 137 -9.10 13.12 -9.15
N PHE A 138 -10.07 13.85 -8.59
CA PHE A 138 -10.42 15.19 -9.02
C PHE A 138 -9.32 16.18 -8.60
N SER A 139 -8.21 16.21 -9.34
CA SER A 139 -7.15 17.20 -9.20
C SER A 139 -7.04 18.01 -10.50
N LEU A 140 -7.25 19.33 -10.40
CA LEU A 140 -7.45 20.21 -11.56
C LEU A 140 -6.20 20.77 -12.27
N PRO A 141 -4.98 20.20 -12.15
CA PRO A 141 -3.97 20.39 -13.18
C PRO A 141 -3.73 19.10 -13.96
N PHE A 142 -4.76 18.63 -14.67
CA PHE A 142 -4.59 17.61 -15.69
C PHE A 142 -3.84 18.18 -16.91
N GLN A 143 -3.07 17.33 -17.61
CA GLN A 143 -2.46 17.72 -18.88
C GLN A 143 -3.55 17.89 -19.96
N ASP A 144 -3.42 18.89 -20.84
CA ASP A 144 -4.43 19.22 -21.86
C ASP A 144 -4.80 18.04 -22.77
N LYS A 145 -3.81 17.21 -23.13
CA LYS A 145 -4.03 15.97 -23.90
C LYS A 145 -4.93 14.98 -23.16
N MET A 146 -4.76 14.88 -21.85
CA MET A 146 -5.52 13.99 -20.99
C MET A 146 -6.95 14.50 -20.79
N LEU A 147 -7.12 15.83 -20.61
CA LEU A 147 -8.44 16.47 -20.51
C LEU A 147 -9.28 16.24 -21.77
N THR A 148 -8.66 16.41 -22.94
CA THR A 148 -9.35 16.20 -24.23
C THR A 148 -9.86 14.77 -24.36
N LYS A 149 -9.02 13.79 -24.03
CA LYS A 149 -9.39 12.38 -24.06
C LYS A 149 -10.44 12.01 -23.01
N LEU A 150 -10.35 12.58 -21.82
CA LEU A 150 -11.32 12.37 -20.75
C LEU A 150 -12.69 12.93 -21.11
N ASP A 151 -12.73 14.11 -21.72
CA ASP A 151 -13.96 14.71 -22.22
C ASP A 151 -14.61 13.86 -23.32
N GLU A 152 -13.81 13.33 -24.24
CA GLU A 152 -14.27 12.40 -25.28
C GLU A 152 -14.89 11.13 -24.68
N ILE A 153 -14.23 10.53 -23.68
CA ILE A 153 -14.74 9.36 -22.96
C ILE A 153 -16.06 9.69 -22.25
N LEU A 154 -16.15 10.82 -21.53
CA LEU A 154 -17.39 11.21 -20.85
C LEU A 154 -18.55 11.48 -21.81
N LYS A 155 -18.26 11.99 -23.01
CA LYS A 155 -19.27 12.28 -24.03
C LYS A 155 -19.77 11.01 -24.73
N ASN A 156 -18.86 10.11 -25.08
CA ASN A 156 -19.12 9.00 -26.00
C ASN A 156 -19.20 7.64 -25.30
N GLU A 157 -18.28 7.33 -24.38
CA GLU A 157 -18.09 6.00 -23.80
C GLU A 157 -17.82 6.03 -22.29
N PRO A 158 -18.74 6.59 -21.47
CA PRO A 158 -18.47 6.85 -20.06
C PRO A 158 -18.22 5.59 -19.22
N TRP A 159 -18.70 4.43 -19.68
CA TRP A 159 -18.50 3.13 -19.05
C TRP A 159 -17.01 2.75 -18.92
N LYS A 160 -16.13 3.28 -19.78
CA LYS A 160 -14.68 3.02 -19.72
C LYS A 160 -14.06 3.44 -18.40
N LEU A 161 -14.62 4.46 -17.74
CA LEU A 161 -14.16 4.94 -16.44
C LEU A 161 -14.43 3.96 -15.30
N GLY A 162 -15.31 2.98 -15.50
CA GLY A 162 -15.61 1.95 -14.51
C GLY A 162 -14.64 0.76 -14.50
N PHE A 163 -13.66 0.74 -15.40
CA PHE A 163 -12.69 -0.35 -15.50
C PHE A 163 -11.27 0.17 -15.35
N SER A 164 -10.62 -0.16 -14.22
CA SER A 164 -9.24 0.27 -13.95
C SER A 164 -8.21 -0.17 -15.00
N SER A 165 -8.43 -1.30 -15.68
CA SER A 165 -7.54 -1.75 -16.75
C SER A 165 -7.67 -0.90 -18.02
N ILE A 166 -8.86 -0.34 -18.29
CA ILE A 166 -9.07 0.57 -19.42
C ILE A 166 -8.53 1.95 -19.08
N THR A 167 -8.85 2.49 -17.90
CA THR A 167 -8.34 3.81 -17.49
C THR A 167 -6.82 3.85 -17.40
N ARG A 168 -6.17 2.77 -16.93
CA ARG A 168 -4.71 2.63 -16.92
C ARG A 168 -4.13 2.66 -18.34
N ARG A 169 -4.73 1.94 -19.31
CA ARG A 169 -4.24 1.88 -20.70
C ARG A 169 -4.53 3.13 -21.50
N GLU A 170 -5.71 3.73 -21.32
CA GLU A 170 -6.17 4.85 -22.14
C GLU A 170 -5.75 6.21 -21.57
N LEU A 171 -5.79 6.39 -20.25
CA LEU A 171 -5.52 7.67 -19.59
C LEU A 171 -4.20 7.70 -18.81
N ASN A 172 -3.47 6.57 -18.75
CA ASN A 172 -2.29 6.40 -17.88
C ASN A 172 -2.57 6.70 -16.40
N LEU A 173 -3.82 6.56 -15.97
CA LEU A 173 -4.24 6.79 -14.59
C LEU A 173 -4.27 5.46 -13.84
N SER A 174 -3.39 5.30 -12.86
CA SER A 174 -3.40 4.15 -11.97
C SER A 174 -4.47 4.32 -10.88
N ARG A 175 -5.12 3.22 -10.49
CA ARG A 175 -6.13 3.18 -9.40
C ARG A 175 -7.31 4.15 -9.59
N CYS A 176 -7.58 4.54 -10.83
CA CYS A 176 -8.68 5.43 -11.20
C CYS A 176 -9.84 4.60 -11.75
N GLU A 177 -10.92 4.49 -10.97
CA GLU A 177 -12.08 3.67 -11.32
C GLU A 177 -13.35 4.21 -10.65
N ALA A 178 -14.40 4.38 -11.45
CA ALA A 178 -15.73 4.74 -10.99
C ALA A 178 -16.52 3.48 -10.63
N THR A 179 -17.11 3.44 -9.45
CA THR A 179 -17.92 2.28 -9.03
C THR A 179 -19.30 2.31 -9.66
N TRP A 180 -20.00 1.18 -9.68
CA TRP A 180 -21.39 1.14 -10.16
C TRP A 180 -22.28 2.13 -9.41
N ALA A 181 -22.08 2.26 -8.09
CA ALA A 181 -22.81 3.21 -7.25
C ALA A 181 -22.59 4.69 -7.63
N THR A 182 -21.42 5.08 -8.17
CA THR A 182 -21.21 6.46 -8.63
C THR A 182 -21.87 6.71 -9.98
N PHE A 183 -21.91 5.72 -10.88
CA PHE A 183 -22.69 5.82 -12.12
C PHE A 183 -24.19 5.97 -11.85
N CYS A 184 -24.74 5.24 -10.87
CA CYS A 184 -26.15 5.37 -10.47
C CYS A 184 -26.50 6.77 -9.94
N GLN A 185 -25.54 7.55 -9.44
CA GLN A 185 -25.78 8.93 -9.01
C GLN A 185 -25.93 9.89 -10.20
N CYS A 186 -25.37 9.53 -11.36
CA CYS A 186 -25.34 10.31 -12.59
C CYS A 186 -26.32 9.74 -13.62
N GLU A 187 -27.62 9.98 -13.44
CA GLU A 187 -28.68 9.47 -14.34
C GLU A 187 -28.42 9.80 -15.82
N HIS A 188 -28.10 11.06 -16.14
CA HIS A 188 -27.81 11.47 -17.52
C HIS A 188 -26.67 10.69 -18.18
N LEU A 189 -25.67 10.27 -17.39
CA LEU A 189 -24.53 9.51 -17.90
C LEU A 189 -24.89 8.03 -18.04
N LEU A 190 -25.64 7.49 -17.08
CA LEU A 190 -26.08 6.10 -17.07
C LEU A 190 -26.93 5.76 -18.29
N TRP A 191 -27.78 6.68 -18.76
CA TRP A 191 -28.62 6.49 -19.94
C TRP A 191 -27.83 6.40 -21.24
N LYS A 192 -26.61 6.96 -21.30
CA LYS A 192 -25.73 6.85 -22.47
C LYS A 192 -25.01 5.50 -22.56
N ILE A 193 -24.96 4.75 -21.46
CA ILE A 193 -24.25 3.47 -21.41
C ILE A 193 -25.15 2.39 -22.00
N PRO A 194 -24.70 1.57 -22.97
CA PRO A 194 -25.49 0.46 -23.47
C PRO A 194 -25.59 -0.67 -22.42
N ASP A 195 -26.64 -1.48 -22.50
CA ASP A 195 -27.00 -2.41 -21.43
C ASP A 195 -25.96 -3.52 -21.21
N LEU A 196 -25.27 -3.97 -22.26
CA LEU A 196 -24.16 -4.92 -22.13
C LEU A 196 -23.05 -4.36 -21.22
N GLN A 197 -22.69 -3.10 -21.39
CA GLN A 197 -21.66 -2.44 -20.58
C GLN A 197 -22.14 -2.17 -19.16
N LYS A 198 -23.43 -1.85 -18.95
CA LYS A 198 -24.01 -1.76 -17.60
C LYS A 198 -23.90 -3.10 -16.88
N ASN A 199 -24.29 -4.18 -17.54
CA ASN A 199 -24.22 -5.53 -17.00
C ASN A 199 -22.76 -5.91 -16.68
N ALA A 200 -21.83 -5.59 -17.58
CA ALA A 200 -20.41 -5.80 -17.33
C ALA A 200 -19.87 -4.99 -16.13
N LEU A 201 -20.34 -3.75 -15.93
CA LEU A 201 -19.97 -2.93 -14.77
C LEU A 201 -20.48 -3.53 -13.46
N ILE A 202 -21.75 -3.94 -13.41
CA ILE A 202 -22.35 -4.59 -12.24
C ILE A 202 -21.59 -5.87 -11.89
N LEU A 203 -21.32 -6.71 -12.89
CA LEU A 203 -20.62 -7.97 -12.72
C LEU A 203 -19.19 -7.76 -12.19
N TYR A 204 -18.49 -6.77 -12.74
CA TYR A 204 -17.14 -6.42 -12.32
C TYR A 204 -17.10 -5.84 -10.89
N ASP A 205 -18.06 -4.98 -10.54
CA ASP A 205 -18.19 -4.40 -9.20
C ASP A 205 -18.44 -5.51 -8.14
N GLN A 206 -19.27 -6.51 -8.48
CA GLN A 206 -19.48 -7.68 -7.63
C GLN A 206 -18.20 -8.50 -7.46
N LEU A 207 -17.49 -8.83 -8.55
CA LEU A 207 -16.23 -9.56 -8.47
C LEU A 207 -15.22 -8.83 -7.56
N LYS A 208 -15.09 -7.51 -7.70
CA LYS A 208 -14.18 -6.72 -6.84
C LYS A 208 -14.63 -6.68 -5.38
N THR A 209 -15.92 -6.55 -5.13
CA THR A 209 -16.48 -6.56 -3.77
C THR A 209 -16.16 -7.89 -3.09
N ARG A 210 -16.31 -9.01 -3.79
CA ARG A 210 -15.92 -10.33 -3.29
C ARG A 210 -14.43 -10.44 -2.98
N CYS A 211 -13.57 -9.99 -3.91
CA CYS A 211 -12.13 -9.99 -3.68
C CYS A 211 -11.73 -9.13 -2.48
N ARG A 212 -12.38 -7.98 -2.29
CA ARG A 212 -12.05 -7.02 -1.24
C ARG A 212 -12.58 -7.43 0.13
N ASP A 213 -13.83 -7.86 0.20
CA ASP A 213 -14.53 -8.07 1.47
C ASP A 213 -14.32 -9.49 2.01
N MET A 214 -14.16 -10.48 1.12
CA MET A 214 -13.96 -11.89 1.50
C MET A 214 -12.51 -12.35 1.33
N GLY A 215 -11.65 -11.55 0.69
CA GLY A 215 -10.26 -11.90 0.42
C GLY A 215 -10.08 -12.97 -0.66
N HIS A 216 -11.07 -13.17 -1.53
CA HIS A 216 -10.97 -14.10 -2.65
C HIS A 216 -10.01 -13.59 -3.74
N THR A 217 -9.17 -14.47 -4.31
CA THR A 217 -8.30 -14.12 -5.46
C THR A 217 -9.03 -14.27 -6.80
N TYR A 218 -10.03 -15.15 -6.84
CA TYR A 218 -10.88 -15.44 -7.99
C TYR A 218 -12.28 -15.83 -7.54
N GLU A 219 -13.23 -15.86 -8.45
CA GLU A 219 -14.57 -16.42 -8.22
C GLU A 219 -14.95 -17.41 -9.32
N ASP A 220 -15.80 -18.38 -8.98
CA ASP A 220 -16.38 -19.27 -9.98
C ASP A 220 -17.46 -18.53 -10.78
N GLN A 221 -17.48 -18.77 -12.09
CA GLN A 221 -18.39 -18.10 -13.02
C GLN A 221 -19.87 -18.36 -12.71
N GLU A 222 -20.23 -19.53 -12.16
CA GLU A 222 -21.61 -19.88 -11.81
C GLU A 222 -22.03 -19.21 -10.50
N GLU A 223 -21.14 -19.13 -9.52
CA GLU A 223 -21.38 -18.37 -8.28
C GLU A 223 -21.52 -16.87 -8.57
N LEU A 224 -20.67 -16.34 -9.46
CA LEU A 224 -20.77 -14.96 -9.90
C LEU A 224 -22.13 -14.67 -10.57
N ALA A 225 -22.62 -15.58 -11.41
CA ALA A 225 -23.94 -15.48 -12.01
C ALA A 225 -25.08 -15.51 -10.97
N ARG A 226 -24.94 -16.30 -9.90
CA ARG A 226 -25.91 -16.31 -8.79
C ARG A 226 -25.95 -14.97 -8.06
N PHE A 227 -24.80 -14.34 -7.83
CA PHE A 227 -24.74 -13.06 -7.13
C PHE A 227 -25.44 -11.93 -7.88
N VAL A 228 -25.36 -11.90 -9.22
CA VAL A 228 -26.00 -10.88 -10.07
C VAL A 228 -27.38 -11.28 -10.59
N SER A 229 -27.94 -12.40 -10.13
CA SER A 229 -29.23 -12.92 -10.63
C SER A 229 -30.42 -11.98 -10.41
N LYS A 230 -30.31 -11.03 -9.48
CA LYS A 230 -31.31 -9.98 -9.25
C LYS A 230 -31.22 -8.84 -10.26
N ASP A 231 -30.02 -8.61 -10.79
CA ASP A 231 -29.72 -7.46 -11.65
C ASP A 231 -29.80 -7.83 -13.14
N MET A 232 -29.50 -9.08 -13.52
CA MET A 232 -29.48 -9.52 -14.92
C MET A 232 -29.76 -11.02 -15.10
N SER A 233 -30.15 -11.41 -16.32
CA SER A 233 -30.33 -12.82 -16.70
C SER A 233 -29.00 -13.54 -16.90
N ILE A 234 -29.03 -14.87 -16.86
CA ILE A 234 -27.86 -15.73 -17.04
C ILE A 234 -27.20 -15.51 -18.40
N GLU A 235 -27.99 -15.30 -19.47
CA GLU A 235 -27.46 -15.01 -20.82
C GLU A 235 -26.65 -13.72 -20.83
N HIS A 236 -27.15 -12.67 -20.15
CA HIS A 236 -26.45 -11.41 -20.04
C HIS A 236 -25.18 -11.50 -19.18
N VAL A 237 -25.13 -12.38 -18.18
CA VAL A 237 -23.89 -12.67 -17.44
C VAL A 237 -22.83 -13.22 -18.38
N TRP A 238 -23.17 -14.22 -19.21
CA TRP A 238 -22.22 -14.82 -20.14
C TRP A 238 -21.72 -13.84 -21.20
N GLN A 239 -22.62 -13.03 -21.76
CA GLN A 239 -22.26 -11.97 -22.70
C GLN A 239 -21.32 -10.93 -22.05
N SER A 240 -21.61 -10.56 -20.80
CA SER A 240 -20.80 -9.61 -20.03
C SER A 240 -19.41 -10.19 -19.70
N LEU A 241 -19.33 -11.46 -19.32
CA LEU A 241 -18.04 -12.14 -19.09
C LEU A 241 -17.19 -12.21 -20.35
N GLU A 242 -17.80 -12.51 -21.50
CA GLU A 242 -17.06 -12.53 -22.76
C GLU A 242 -16.59 -11.12 -23.14
N PHE A 243 -17.43 -10.11 -22.96
CA PHE A 243 -17.05 -8.71 -23.13
C PHE A 243 -15.85 -8.33 -22.24
N LEU A 244 -15.90 -8.65 -20.95
CA LEU A 244 -14.83 -8.35 -19.99
C LEU A 244 -13.52 -9.04 -20.37
N LYS A 245 -13.60 -10.30 -20.85
CA LYS A 245 -12.45 -11.07 -21.31
C LYS A 245 -11.83 -10.47 -22.57
N VAL A 246 -12.64 -10.16 -23.59
CA VAL A 246 -12.18 -9.55 -24.86
C VAL A 246 -11.46 -8.22 -24.60
N HIS A 247 -11.93 -7.44 -23.64
CA HIS A 247 -11.31 -6.17 -23.28
C HIS A 247 -10.11 -6.31 -22.34
N ASN A 248 -9.68 -7.52 -21.96
CA ASN A 248 -8.64 -7.77 -20.96
C ASN A 248 -8.93 -7.07 -19.61
N ILE A 249 -10.20 -7.04 -19.20
CA ILE A 249 -10.63 -6.54 -17.88
C ILE A 249 -10.57 -7.67 -16.85
N VAL A 250 -10.89 -8.89 -17.26
CA VAL A 250 -10.81 -10.11 -16.44
C VAL A 250 -10.06 -11.20 -17.19
N ILE A 251 -9.44 -12.11 -16.43
CA ILE A 251 -8.83 -13.32 -16.97
C ILE A 251 -9.72 -14.50 -16.61
N ARG A 252 -10.02 -15.34 -17.59
CA ARG A 252 -10.82 -16.55 -17.39
C ARG A 252 -9.96 -17.78 -17.62
N GLU A 253 -9.79 -18.57 -16.57
CA GLU A 253 -9.15 -19.89 -16.66
C GLU A 253 -10.17 -20.96 -16.29
N LYS A 254 -10.59 -21.75 -17.29
CA LYS A 254 -11.67 -22.73 -17.15
C LYS A 254 -12.97 -22.04 -16.68
N LYS A 255 -13.43 -22.35 -15.46
CA LYS A 255 -14.61 -21.76 -14.82
C LYS A 255 -14.29 -20.60 -13.88
N LEU A 256 -13.01 -20.33 -13.62
CA LEU A 256 -12.58 -19.33 -12.66
C LEU A 256 -12.36 -17.98 -13.37
N VAL A 257 -12.83 -16.92 -12.73
CA VAL A 257 -12.72 -15.54 -13.19
C VAL A 257 -11.83 -14.76 -12.22
N PHE A 258 -10.78 -14.15 -12.77
CA PHE A 258 -9.77 -13.43 -12.02
C PHE A 258 -9.71 -11.96 -12.43
N LEU A 259 -9.34 -11.12 -11.47
CA LEU A 259 -8.81 -9.79 -11.76
C LEU A 259 -7.36 -9.93 -12.27
N PRO A 260 -6.96 -9.22 -13.34
CA PRO A 260 -5.64 -9.38 -13.95
C PRO A 260 -4.48 -9.16 -12.95
N ASP A 261 -4.56 -8.10 -12.13
CA ASP A 261 -3.51 -7.78 -11.15
C ASP A 261 -3.36 -8.90 -10.09
N LEU A 262 -4.46 -9.56 -9.70
CA LEU A 262 -4.45 -10.65 -8.71
C LEU A 262 -3.93 -11.96 -9.31
N HIS A 263 -4.35 -12.26 -10.53
CA HIS A 263 -3.88 -13.44 -11.27
C HIS A 263 -2.39 -13.38 -11.57
N GLU A 264 -1.91 -12.22 -12.02
CA GLU A 264 -0.48 -11.99 -12.25
C GLU A 264 0.31 -12.11 -10.95
N SER A 265 -0.22 -11.59 -9.84
CA SER A 265 0.40 -11.76 -8.52
C SER A 265 0.50 -13.24 -8.12
N GLU A 266 -0.57 -14.02 -8.29
CA GLU A 266 -0.58 -15.45 -7.99
C GLU A 266 0.43 -16.24 -8.85
N LYS A 267 0.47 -15.96 -10.17
CA LYS A 267 1.45 -16.58 -11.08
C LYS A 267 2.88 -16.19 -10.74
N ASN A 268 3.12 -14.92 -10.42
CA ASN A 268 4.44 -14.44 -10.04
C ASN A 268 4.91 -15.09 -8.72
N ILE A 269 4.04 -15.20 -7.72
CA ILE A 269 4.35 -15.91 -6.46
C ILE A 269 4.73 -17.36 -6.74
N ALA A 270 3.92 -18.09 -7.53
CA ALA A 270 4.19 -19.47 -7.87
C ALA A 270 5.52 -19.63 -8.64
N LYS A 271 5.77 -18.74 -9.60
CA LYS A 271 7.03 -18.70 -10.36
C LYS A 271 8.23 -18.45 -9.46
N TYR A 272 8.20 -17.41 -8.61
CA TYR A 272 9.32 -17.09 -7.73
C TYR A 272 9.61 -18.21 -6.72
N ILE A 273 8.57 -18.84 -6.16
CA ILE A 273 8.76 -20.01 -5.28
C ILE A 273 9.38 -21.17 -6.07
N GLY A 274 8.91 -21.44 -7.29
CA GLY A 274 9.45 -22.48 -8.15
C GLY A 274 10.92 -22.23 -8.53
N ASP A 275 11.26 -20.99 -8.90
CA ASP A 275 12.63 -20.56 -9.23
C ASP A 275 13.55 -20.70 -8.02
N LEU A 276 13.08 -20.30 -6.82
CA LEU A 276 13.84 -20.46 -5.57
C LEU A 276 14.11 -21.92 -5.22
N LEU A 277 13.12 -22.81 -5.40
CA LEU A 277 13.27 -24.24 -5.13
C LEU A 277 14.17 -24.94 -6.15
N SER A 278 14.24 -24.44 -7.38
CA SER A 278 15.05 -25.03 -8.45
C SER A 278 16.52 -24.60 -8.39
N ASN A 279 16.82 -23.46 -7.77
CA ASN A 279 18.19 -22.96 -7.59
C ASN A 279 18.85 -23.62 -6.36
N CYS A 280 19.57 -24.72 -6.56
CA CYS A 280 20.20 -25.54 -5.51
C CYS A 280 21.44 -24.92 -4.81
N SER A 281 21.57 -23.60 -4.72
CA SER A 281 22.74 -22.96 -4.07
C SER A 281 22.59 -22.75 -2.55
N TRP A 282 21.48 -23.21 -1.96
CA TRP A 282 21.20 -23.02 -0.53
C TRP A 282 21.65 -24.22 0.28
N GLN A 283 22.70 -24.02 1.08
CA GLN A 283 23.13 -24.97 2.11
C GLN A 283 23.75 -24.18 3.27
N LEU A 284 23.17 -24.29 4.45
CA LEU A 284 23.78 -23.80 5.70
C LEU A 284 24.46 -24.99 6.38
N ASP A 285 25.79 -24.99 6.43
CA ASP A 285 26.55 -26.05 7.08
C ASP A 285 26.50 -25.89 8.60
N VAL A 286 25.59 -26.63 9.24
CA VAL A 286 25.30 -26.51 10.68
C VAL A 286 24.94 -27.87 11.29
N ASP A 287 25.59 -28.21 12.41
CA ASP A 287 25.29 -29.39 13.21
C ASP A 287 24.10 -29.12 14.17
N VAL A 288 22.90 -29.46 13.70
CA VAL A 288 21.60 -29.19 14.36
C VAL A 288 21.54 -29.73 15.79
N ARG A 289 22.19 -30.88 16.07
CA ARG A 289 22.14 -31.54 17.38
C ARG A 289 22.98 -30.80 18.42
N LYS A 290 24.03 -30.08 18.02
CA LYS A 290 24.83 -29.26 18.94
C LYS A 290 24.09 -28.02 19.40
N ILE A 291 23.26 -27.41 18.54
CA ILE A 291 22.53 -26.17 18.86
C ILE A 291 21.46 -26.39 19.93
N LEU A 292 20.66 -27.45 19.77
CA LEU A 292 19.54 -27.71 20.68
C LEU A 292 20.05 -28.03 22.09
N ASN A 293 21.14 -28.79 22.20
CA ASN A 293 21.77 -29.14 23.48
C ASN A 293 22.35 -27.92 24.22
N VAL A 294 22.98 -26.96 23.54
CA VAL A 294 23.54 -25.74 24.16
C VAL A 294 22.43 -24.81 24.66
N SER A 295 21.29 -24.77 23.98
CA SER A 295 20.15 -23.91 24.37
C SER A 295 19.50 -24.36 25.69
N GLU A 296 19.50 -25.65 26.00
CA GLU A 296 18.95 -26.21 27.24
C GLU A 296 19.86 -25.97 28.44
N THR A 297 21.18 -26.08 28.27
CA THR A 297 22.16 -25.79 29.35
C THR A 297 22.17 -24.32 29.76
N SER A 298 21.82 -23.42 28.83
CA SER A 298 21.69 -21.98 29.13
C SER A 298 20.44 -21.62 29.95
N ARG A 299 19.40 -22.47 29.94
CA ARG A 299 18.20 -22.28 30.76
C ARG A 299 18.42 -22.66 32.22
N GLU A 300 19.21 -23.71 32.49
CA GLU A 300 19.54 -24.14 33.86
C GLU A 300 20.45 -23.16 34.64
N LEU A 301 21.21 -22.30 33.95
CA LEU A 301 22.07 -21.31 34.59
C LEU A 301 21.33 -20.03 35.05
N VAL A 302 20.14 -19.76 34.51
CA VAL A 302 19.36 -18.54 34.85
C VAL A 302 18.48 -18.77 36.08
N ASP A 303 17.97 -19.97 36.31
CA ASP A 303 17.13 -20.28 37.48
C ASP A 303 17.93 -20.44 38.79
N ASN A 304 19.24 -20.65 38.71
CA ASN A 304 20.10 -20.89 39.88
C ASN A 304 20.71 -19.63 40.52
N LYS A 305 20.30 -18.43 40.11
CA LYS A 305 20.88 -17.15 40.61
C LYS A 305 19.91 -16.22 41.32
N ILE A 306 18.77 -16.72 41.78
CA ILE A 306 17.86 -16.01 42.69
C ILE A 306 17.61 -16.89 43.91
N ASN A 307 18.54 -16.90 44.86
CA ASN A 307 18.27 -17.15 46.28
C ASN A 307 19.54 -16.86 47.11
N VAL A 308 19.34 -16.37 48.34
CA VAL A 308 20.34 -15.85 49.31
C VAL A 308 20.66 -14.36 49.03
N THR A 309 20.10 -13.34 49.70
CA THR A 309 19.91 -13.06 51.14
C THR A 309 18.96 -11.84 51.19
N GLN A 310 17.89 -11.74 51.96
CA GLN A 310 17.90 -11.48 53.41
C GLN A 310 16.48 -11.65 53.98
N ALA A 311 16.46 -12.33 55.13
CA ALA A 311 15.32 -12.50 56.02
C ALA A 311 15.14 -11.29 56.96
N HIS A 312 13.99 -11.31 57.65
CA HIS A 312 13.51 -10.50 58.80
C HIS A 312 12.60 -9.32 58.42
N LYS A 313 11.35 -9.20 58.89
CA LYS A 313 10.62 -9.68 60.09
C LYS A 313 9.11 -9.79 59.72
N MET A 314 8.39 -10.88 60.02
CA MET A 314 7.68 -11.18 61.29
C MET A 314 6.50 -10.21 61.51
N GLU A 315 5.25 -10.55 61.79
CA GLU A 315 4.46 -11.78 61.97
C GLU A 315 2.98 -11.32 61.96
N TYR A 316 2.04 -12.28 61.88
CA TYR A 316 0.71 -12.33 62.53
C TYR A 316 -0.40 -12.88 61.62
N LEU A 317 -0.55 -14.21 61.72
CA LEU A 317 -1.77 -14.95 62.09
C LEU A 317 -3.09 -14.69 61.32
N LYS A 318 -3.43 -15.73 60.53
CA LYS A 318 -4.59 -16.64 60.65
C LYS A 318 -6.00 -16.24 60.17
N GLU A 319 -6.48 -17.15 59.32
CA GLU A 319 -7.81 -17.80 59.31
C GLU A 319 -9.04 -16.95 58.99
N ASN A 320 -9.68 -17.28 57.85
CA ASN A 320 -11.02 -17.87 57.84
C ASN A 320 -11.37 -18.47 56.46
N SER A 321 -11.11 -19.77 56.34
CA SER A 321 -12.06 -20.86 56.02
C SER A 321 -12.93 -20.89 54.74
N PRO A 322 -13.32 -22.11 54.32
CA PRO A 322 -13.69 -22.49 52.95
C PRO A 322 -15.15 -23.01 52.82
N ASN A 323 -15.54 -23.47 51.63
CA ASN A 323 -16.55 -24.53 51.35
C ASN A 323 -16.55 -24.75 49.82
N ASN A 324 -16.69 -25.93 49.22
CA ASN A 324 -17.02 -27.29 49.67
C ASN A 324 -16.63 -28.25 48.51
N HIS A 325 -15.84 -29.28 48.78
CA HIS A 325 -16.21 -30.71 48.83
C HIS A 325 -16.57 -31.41 47.50
N ASN A 326 -15.65 -32.26 47.02
CA ASN A 326 -15.69 -33.74 47.13
C ASN A 326 -14.57 -34.32 46.22
N CYS A 327 -13.45 -34.84 46.74
CA CYS A 327 -13.23 -36.18 47.34
C CYS A 327 -13.70 -37.33 46.43
N GLU A 328 -12.77 -38.14 45.91
CA GLU A 328 -12.32 -39.38 46.58
C GLU A 328 -11.09 -40.00 45.85
N ASN A 329 -10.07 -40.36 46.66
CA ASN A 329 -8.94 -41.24 46.30
C ASN A 329 -9.38 -42.72 46.42
N PRO A 330 -8.57 -43.69 45.99
CA PRO A 330 -7.65 -44.31 46.98
C PRO A 330 -6.27 -44.75 46.43
N PHE A 331 -5.23 -44.52 47.23
CA PHE A 331 -3.90 -45.13 47.13
C PHE A 331 -3.91 -46.59 47.63
N PRO A 332 -2.80 -47.34 47.44
CA PRO A 332 -2.07 -47.72 48.66
C PRO A 332 -0.55 -47.55 48.58
N GLU A 333 0.00 -47.22 49.75
CA GLU A 333 1.41 -47.02 50.11
C GLU A 333 2.26 -48.29 49.97
N LYS A 334 3.55 -48.13 49.67
CA LYS A 334 4.65 -48.88 50.32
C LYS A 334 5.91 -48.02 50.42
N GLU A 335 6.48 -48.05 51.61
CA GLU A 335 7.66 -47.32 52.09
C GLU A 335 9.01 -47.77 51.48
N VAL A 336 9.88 -46.75 51.34
CA VAL A 336 11.33 -46.68 51.59
C VAL A 336 12.27 -47.64 50.83
N GLY A 337 13.17 -47.01 50.05
CA GLY A 337 14.44 -47.56 49.62
C GLY A 337 15.28 -46.53 48.85
N SER A 338 16.22 -45.87 49.52
CA SER A 338 17.31 -45.11 48.88
C SER A 338 18.08 -46.02 47.92
N THR A 339 18.38 -45.54 46.70
CA THR A 339 19.73 -45.41 46.12
C THR A 339 19.68 -45.15 44.61
N SER A 340 20.44 -44.14 44.19
CA SER A 340 21.13 -43.99 42.89
C SER A 340 20.37 -44.16 41.56
N GLY A 341 20.43 -43.10 40.75
CA GLY A 341 20.62 -43.23 39.30
C GLY A 341 19.41 -42.90 38.44
N THR A 342 19.45 -41.72 37.81
CA THR A 342 19.60 -41.54 36.35
C THR A 342 19.14 -40.12 36.01
N GLN A 343 20.08 -39.24 35.64
CA GLN A 343 19.78 -38.02 34.92
C GLN A 343 19.06 -38.41 33.62
N SER A 344 17.74 -38.19 33.55
CA SER A 344 17.04 -38.29 32.27
C SER A 344 17.46 -37.10 31.43
N LYS A 345 18.33 -37.34 30.44
CA LYS A 345 18.54 -36.44 29.29
C LYS A 345 17.16 -35.99 28.80
N ALA A 346 16.89 -34.68 28.80
CA ALA A 346 15.72 -34.13 28.14
C ALA A 346 15.76 -34.58 26.67
N GLU A 347 14.78 -35.35 26.26
CA GLU A 347 14.70 -35.86 24.88
C GLU A 347 14.31 -34.67 23.99
N VAL A 348 15.26 -34.23 23.16
CA VAL A 348 15.10 -33.10 22.25
C VAL A 348 13.89 -33.35 21.33
N ASP A 349 12.98 -32.39 21.25
CA ASP A 349 11.74 -32.49 20.45
C ASP A 349 12.07 -32.74 18.96
N SER A 350 11.74 -33.95 18.50
CA SER A 350 12.00 -34.44 17.14
C SER A 350 11.46 -33.51 16.05
N HIS A 351 10.33 -32.83 16.29
CA HIS A 351 9.75 -31.92 15.32
C HIS A 351 10.58 -30.64 15.15
N GLN A 352 11.29 -30.23 16.19
CA GLN A 352 12.18 -29.05 16.15
C GLN A 352 13.47 -29.36 15.39
N VAL A 353 14.00 -30.57 15.58
CA VAL A 353 15.18 -31.07 14.83
C VAL A 353 14.87 -31.09 13.33
N ILE A 354 13.75 -31.69 12.93
CA ILE A 354 13.32 -31.74 11.53
C ILE A 354 13.14 -30.33 10.96
N ALA A 355 12.55 -29.40 11.72
CA ALA A 355 12.39 -28.02 11.28
C ALA A 355 13.73 -27.33 11.02
N MET A 356 14.73 -27.52 11.90
CA MET A 356 16.07 -26.95 11.73
C MET A 356 16.83 -27.57 10.55
N GLU A 357 16.78 -28.89 10.38
CA GLU A 357 17.36 -29.57 9.22
C GLU A 357 16.75 -29.05 7.91
N LYS A 358 15.43 -28.81 7.89
CA LYS A 358 14.74 -28.25 6.73
C LYS A 358 15.13 -26.81 6.45
N ILE A 359 15.32 -25.96 7.45
CA ILE A 359 15.82 -24.58 7.27
C ILE A 359 17.23 -24.62 6.64
N CYS A 360 18.12 -25.50 7.11
CA CYS A 360 19.47 -25.59 6.59
C CYS A 360 19.56 -26.11 5.15
N SER A 361 18.61 -26.97 4.77
CA SER A 361 18.62 -27.67 3.47
C SER A 361 17.74 -27.02 2.39
N ASN A 362 16.84 -26.10 2.73
CA ASN A 362 15.90 -25.51 1.77
C ASN A 362 15.89 -23.98 1.82
N PRO A 363 15.94 -23.29 0.67
CA PRO A 363 15.93 -21.82 0.60
C PRO A 363 14.63 -21.20 1.11
N VAL A 364 13.52 -21.93 0.99
CA VAL A 364 12.20 -21.52 1.51
C VAL A 364 11.68 -22.62 2.42
N THR A 365 11.46 -22.29 3.69
CA THR A 365 10.91 -23.22 4.69
C THR A 365 9.71 -22.59 5.39
N ILE A 366 8.58 -23.29 5.43
CA ILE A 366 7.37 -22.85 6.13
C ILE A 366 7.22 -23.66 7.42
N ILE A 367 7.19 -22.98 8.56
CA ILE A 367 6.99 -23.59 9.89
C ILE A 367 5.61 -23.22 10.40
N SER A 368 4.73 -24.21 10.51
CA SER A 368 3.38 -24.05 11.06
C SER A 368 3.27 -24.71 12.44
N GLY A 369 2.47 -24.14 13.33
CA GLY A 369 2.21 -24.71 14.65
C GLY A 369 1.35 -23.80 15.54
N LYS A 370 0.68 -24.39 16.53
CA LYS A 370 -0.19 -23.67 17.48
C LYS A 370 0.60 -22.73 18.41
N GLY A 371 -0.07 -21.83 19.12
CA GLY A 371 0.55 -21.01 20.17
C GLY A 371 1.26 -21.88 21.21
N GLY A 372 2.45 -21.47 21.65
CA GLY A 372 3.25 -22.23 22.64
C GLY A 372 4.18 -23.31 22.08
N SER A 373 4.12 -23.64 20.79
CA SER A 373 4.92 -24.71 20.18
C SER A 373 6.40 -24.36 19.92
N GLY A 374 6.98 -23.39 20.62
CA GLY A 374 8.42 -23.07 20.52
C GLY A 374 8.96 -22.50 19.20
N LYS A 375 8.14 -22.29 18.15
CA LYS A 375 8.57 -21.88 16.79
C LYS A 375 9.59 -20.73 16.76
N SER A 376 9.30 -19.63 17.45
CA SER A 376 10.17 -18.46 17.48
C SER A 376 11.50 -18.75 18.15
N THR A 377 11.52 -19.64 19.14
CA THR A 377 12.72 -20.05 19.86
C THR A 377 13.65 -20.88 18.97
N ILE A 378 13.10 -21.80 18.19
CA ILE A 378 13.87 -22.63 17.24
C ILE A 378 14.61 -21.75 16.23
N VAL A 379 13.87 -20.82 15.60
CA VAL A 379 14.42 -19.90 14.60
C VAL A 379 15.46 -18.97 15.24
N SER A 380 15.19 -18.44 16.44
CA SER A 380 16.12 -17.57 17.14
C SER A 380 17.41 -18.29 17.55
N CYS A 381 17.32 -19.51 18.05
CA CYS A 381 18.48 -20.30 18.48
C CYS A 381 19.39 -20.64 17.30
N LEU A 382 18.81 -21.02 16.14
CA LEU A 382 19.59 -21.31 14.94
C LEU A 382 20.38 -20.09 14.45
N PHE A 383 19.72 -18.95 14.27
CA PHE A 383 20.38 -17.77 13.74
C PHE A 383 21.32 -17.10 14.74
N HIS A 384 21.04 -17.17 16.05
CA HIS A 384 22.00 -16.72 17.07
C HIS A 384 23.27 -17.58 17.05
N HIS A 385 23.17 -18.89 16.85
CA HIS A 385 24.33 -19.76 16.74
C HIS A 385 25.14 -19.46 15.46
N LEU A 386 24.47 -19.27 14.33
CA LEU A 386 25.10 -18.89 13.06
C LEU A 386 25.84 -17.55 13.17
N MET A 387 25.21 -16.53 13.77
CA MET A 387 25.84 -15.23 14.00
C MET A 387 27.04 -15.32 14.97
N GLN A 388 26.98 -16.23 15.95
CA GLN A 388 28.07 -16.44 16.91
C GLN A 388 29.27 -17.12 16.25
N ILE A 389 29.03 -18.15 15.43
CA ILE A 389 30.09 -18.79 14.63
C ILE A 389 30.76 -17.78 13.70
N GLU A 390 30.00 -16.93 13.02
CA GLU A 390 30.59 -15.90 12.14
C GLU A 390 31.47 -14.91 12.90
N LYS A 391 31.04 -14.46 14.10
CA LYS A 391 31.86 -13.58 14.96
C LYS A 391 33.11 -14.26 15.47
N GLU A 392 33.04 -15.54 15.85
CA GLU A 392 34.18 -16.33 16.30
C GLU A 392 35.18 -16.57 15.17
N VAL A 393 34.69 -16.80 13.94
CA VAL A 393 35.53 -16.91 12.74
C VAL A 393 36.17 -15.57 12.40
N GLU A 394 35.46 -14.46 12.54
CA GLU A 394 36.03 -13.12 12.32
C GLU A 394 37.07 -12.77 13.39
N ALA A 395 36.81 -13.11 14.67
CA ALA A 395 37.77 -12.95 15.76
C ALA A 395 39.01 -13.83 15.55
N ALA A 396 38.84 -15.11 15.24
CA ALA A 396 39.96 -16.02 14.95
C ALA A 396 40.76 -15.58 13.71
N SER A 397 40.10 -15.00 12.70
CA SER A 397 40.78 -14.43 11.54
C SER A 397 41.59 -13.18 11.89
N LYS A 398 41.09 -12.34 12.81
CA LYS A 398 41.82 -11.16 13.31
C LYS A 398 42.97 -11.55 14.23
N ASP A 399 42.74 -12.49 15.15
CA ASP A 399 43.77 -13.04 16.03
C ASP A 399 44.90 -13.69 15.20
N PHE A 400 44.58 -14.40 14.12
CA PHE A 400 45.57 -14.97 13.20
C PHE A 400 46.35 -13.92 12.41
N GLU A 401 45.72 -12.80 12.03
CA GLU A 401 46.40 -11.67 11.38
C GLU A 401 47.27 -10.88 12.38
N GLU A 402 46.89 -10.83 13.66
CA GLU A 402 47.65 -10.18 14.74
C GLU A 402 48.81 -11.06 15.28
N ASP A 403 48.72 -12.39 15.16
CA ASP A 403 49.77 -13.35 15.60
C ASP A 403 50.94 -13.53 14.61
N LEU A 404 51.02 -12.72 13.54
CA LEU A 404 52.15 -12.76 12.60
C LEU A 404 53.39 -11.98 13.11
N ASP A 405 53.98 -12.49 14.19
CA ASP A 405 55.39 -12.30 14.57
C ASP A 405 56.18 -13.60 14.31
N ALA A 406 56.05 -14.14 13.09
CA ALA A 406 56.84 -15.27 12.60
C ALA A 406 57.89 -14.80 11.56
N PRO A 407 59.14 -15.28 11.64
CA PRO A 407 60.31 -14.57 11.12
C PRO A 407 60.44 -14.58 9.60
N GLU A 408 61.03 -13.49 9.08
CA GLU A 408 61.50 -13.28 7.71
C GLU A 408 62.37 -14.46 7.20
N LYS A 409 61.76 -15.51 6.64
CA LYS A 409 62.53 -16.52 5.87
C LYS A 409 61.78 -17.28 4.79
N TRP A 410 60.58 -16.85 4.41
CA TRP A 410 59.82 -17.47 3.31
C TRP A 410 59.52 -16.52 2.14
N ASN A 411 60.22 -15.39 2.06
CA ASN A 411 60.23 -14.54 0.85
C ASN A 411 61.29 -15.03 -0.15
N THR A 412 61.09 -16.20 -0.74
CA THR A 412 61.62 -16.56 -2.07
C THR A 412 61.10 -17.93 -2.45
N PHE A 413 59.93 -17.98 -3.09
CA PHE A 413 59.65 -18.90 -4.19
C PHE A 413 58.52 -18.30 -5.02
N ASP A 414 58.91 -17.53 -6.03
CA ASP A 414 58.06 -17.25 -7.19
C ASP A 414 57.75 -18.58 -7.87
N CYS A 415 56.53 -19.09 -7.68
CA CYS A 415 55.86 -19.97 -8.62
C CYS A 415 54.36 -19.71 -8.54
N HIS A 416 53.80 -19.27 -9.66
CA HIS A 416 52.38 -19.17 -9.97
C HIS A 416 51.52 -20.16 -9.18
N TRP A 417 50.84 -19.64 -8.15
CA TRP A 417 49.67 -20.27 -7.58
C TRP A 417 48.47 -19.49 -8.11
N GLU A 418 47.83 -20.03 -9.14
CA GLU A 418 46.43 -19.76 -9.41
C GLU A 418 45.63 -20.30 -8.21
N SER A 419 45.51 -19.51 -7.14
CA SER A 419 44.53 -19.78 -6.09
C SER A 419 43.17 -19.28 -6.55
N GLU A 420 42.49 -20.15 -7.28
CA GLU A 420 41.04 -20.33 -7.21
C GLU A 420 40.58 -20.54 -5.75
N THR A 421 40.59 -19.49 -4.92
CA THR A 421 39.77 -19.41 -3.70
C THR A 421 39.59 -17.94 -3.30
N MET A 422 39.17 -17.07 -4.23
CA MET A 422 38.33 -15.93 -3.84
C MET A 422 36.94 -16.47 -3.48
N HIS A 423 36.84 -17.22 -2.38
CA HIS A 423 35.56 -17.38 -1.70
C HIS A 423 35.21 -16.01 -1.17
N THR A 424 34.43 -15.25 -1.94
CA THR A 424 33.68 -14.10 -1.44
C THR A 424 32.93 -14.56 -0.20
N LYS A 425 33.47 -14.29 1.00
CA LYS A 425 32.81 -14.53 2.28
C LYS A 425 31.53 -13.70 2.27
N LYS A 426 30.41 -14.31 1.85
CA LYS A 426 29.08 -13.70 1.96
C LYS A 426 28.73 -13.71 3.44
N HIS A 427 28.90 -12.57 4.12
CA HIS A 427 28.37 -12.37 5.46
C HIS A 427 26.87 -12.68 5.46
N LEU A 428 26.44 -13.59 6.33
CA LEU A 428 25.03 -13.97 6.45
C LEU A 428 24.26 -12.85 7.17
N ASN A 429 23.72 -11.91 6.40
CA ASN A 429 22.84 -10.89 6.94
C ASN A 429 21.44 -11.45 7.20
N VAL A 430 21.07 -11.61 8.47
CA VAL A 430 19.75 -12.10 8.87
C VAL A 430 18.82 -10.92 9.18
N LEU A 431 17.66 -10.90 8.54
CA LEU A 431 16.64 -9.88 8.73
C LEU A 431 15.33 -10.50 9.27
N PHE A 432 14.88 -10.01 10.42
CA PHE A 432 13.62 -10.46 11.02
C PHE A 432 12.47 -9.55 10.59
N THR A 433 11.40 -10.14 10.05
CA THR A 433 10.26 -9.39 9.52
C THR A 433 8.92 -9.93 10.00
N ALA A 434 7.94 -9.04 10.12
CA ALA A 434 6.57 -9.42 10.44
C ALA A 434 5.54 -8.55 9.68
N PRO A 435 4.31 -9.03 9.47
CA PRO A 435 3.29 -8.28 8.72
C PRO A 435 2.80 -7.02 9.45
N THR A 436 2.83 -6.99 10.79
CA THR A 436 2.35 -5.86 11.60
C THR A 436 3.42 -5.37 12.58
N GLY A 437 3.32 -4.11 13.00
CA GLY A 437 4.26 -3.53 13.98
C GLY A 437 4.22 -4.25 15.34
N SER A 438 3.04 -4.64 15.81
CA SER A 438 2.91 -5.41 17.05
C SER A 438 3.58 -6.79 16.96
N ALA A 439 3.46 -7.48 15.83
CA ALA A 439 4.13 -8.76 15.62
C ALA A 439 5.66 -8.59 15.48
N ALA A 440 6.12 -7.51 14.84
CA ALA A 440 7.54 -7.19 14.76
C ALA A 440 8.12 -6.89 16.15
N ASN A 441 7.43 -6.11 16.98
CA ASN A 441 7.86 -5.83 18.35
C ASN A 441 7.94 -7.12 19.19
N LEU A 442 6.92 -7.98 19.12
CA LEU A 442 6.93 -9.26 19.82
C LEU A 442 8.06 -10.19 19.34
N LEU A 443 8.36 -10.16 18.03
CA LEU A 443 9.49 -10.89 17.46
C LEU A 443 10.82 -10.36 17.99
N SER A 444 10.96 -9.04 18.09
CA SER A 444 12.15 -8.38 18.63
C SER A 444 12.36 -8.71 20.10
N GLU A 445 11.30 -8.69 20.92
CA GLU A 445 11.38 -9.07 22.34
C GLU A 445 11.83 -10.52 22.53
N LYS A 446 11.30 -11.45 21.73
CA LYS A 446 11.62 -12.88 21.85
C LYS A 446 13.00 -13.25 21.31
N THR A 447 13.47 -12.56 20.27
CA THR A 447 14.75 -12.86 19.62
C THR A 447 15.90 -12.01 20.16
N LYS A 448 15.59 -10.90 20.86
CA LYS A 448 16.54 -9.85 21.26
C LYS A 448 17.27 -9.22 20.07
N LEU A 449 16.71 -9.31 18.87
CA LEU A 449 17.26 -8.78 17.62
C LEU A 449 16.29 -7.75 17.01
N PRO A 450 16.79 -6.78 16.21
CA PRO A 450 15.92 -5.82 15.55
C PRO A 450 15.00 -6.53 14.56
N ALA A 451 13.70 -6.28 14.67
CA ALA A 451 12.69 -6.79 13.76
C ALA A 451 11.91 -5.65 13.13
N TYR A 452 11.55 -5.80 11.86
CA TYR A 452 10.93 -4.75 11.06
C TYR A 452 9.60 -5.23 10.48
N THR A 453 8.78 -4.29 10.02
CA THR A 453 7.58 -4.65 9.25
C THR A 453 7.95 -5.05 7.81
N LEU A 454 7.15 -5.91 7.19
CA LEU A 454 7.30 -6.26 5.76
C LEU A 454 7.33 -5.00 4.89
N TRP A 455 6.51 -3.99 5.22
CA TRP A 455 6.46 -2.74 4.47
C TRP A 455 7.77 -1.94 4.55
N GLN A 456 8.39 -1.84 5.73
CA GLN A 456 9.68 -1.18 5.91
C GLN A 456 10.80 -1.88 5.13
N THR A 457 10.78 -3.20 5.07
CA THR A 457 11.84 -4.00 4.45
C THR A 457 11.73 -4.06 2.93
N CYS A 458 10.52 -4.13 2.37
CA CYS A 458 10.30 -4.00 0.93
C CYS A 458 10.76 -2.64 0.37
N PHE A 459 10.80 -1.59 1.19
CA PHE A 459 11.36 -0.29 0.80
C PHE A 459 12.88 -0.20 0.93
N LEU A 460 13.51 -1.07 1.73
CA LEU A 460 14.92 -0.99 2.10
C LEU A 460 15.82 -2.02 1.42
N VAL A 461 15.31 -3.19 1.01
CA VAL A 461 16.18 -4.30 0.62
C VAL A 461 15.71 -5.03 -0.64
N SER A 462 16.55 -5.00 -1.67
CA SER A 462 16.37 -5.74 -2.93
C SER A 462 16.98 -7.16 -2.92
N CYS A 463 17.52 -7.65 -1.80
CA CYS A 463 18.07 -9.01 -1.66
C CYS A 463 18.24 -9.35 -0.17
N CYS A 464 17.25 -9.97 0.50
CA CYS A 464 17.44 -10.63 1.81
C CYS A 464 16.35 -11.68 2.06
N LEU A 465 16.75 -12.74 2.78
CA LEU A 465 15.90 -13.81 3.27
C LEU A 465 14.81 -13.26 4.19
N ALA A 466 13.54 -13.44 3.83
CA ALA A 466 12.40 -13.02 4.64
C ALA A 466 11.87 -14.21 5.45
N VAL A 467 12.12 -14.22 6.76
CA VAL A 467 11.41 -15.14 7.66
C VAL A 467 10.06 -14.51 8.00
N ILE A 468 8.98 -15.03 7.42
CA ILE A 468 7.61 -14.61 7.70
C ILE A 468 7.03 -15.56 8.75
N LEU A 469 6.93 -15.11 10.00
CA LEU A 469 6.12 -15.78 11.02
C LEU A 469 4.69 -15.26 10.92
N ILE A 470 3.79 -16.07 10.37
CA ILE A 470 2.35 -15.80 10.38
C ILE A 470 1.79 -16.32 11.71
N PRO A 471 1.30 -15.46 12.63
CA PRO A 471 0.55 -15.93 13.77
C PRO A 471 -0.81 -16.45 13.28
N ALA A 472 -1.10 -17.72 13.55
CA ALA A 472 -2.45 -18.25 13.40
C ALA A 472 -3.37 -17.56 14.41
N HIS A 473 -4.37 -16.83 13.91
CA HIS A 473 -5.49 -16.38 14.72
C HIS A 473 -6.30 -17.60 15.14
N THR A 474 -6.45 -17.79 16.46
CA THR A 474 -7.50 -18.60 17.08
C THR A 474 -8.83 -17.89 17.01
#